data_AF-A0A5B7EK20-F1
#
_entry.id   AF-A0A5B7EK20-F1
#
_cell.length_a   1.000
_cell.length_b   1.000
_cell.length_c   1.000
_cell.angle_alpha   90.00
_cell.angle_beta   90.00
_cell.angle_gamma   90.00
#
_symmetry.space_group_name_H-M   'P 1'
#
loop_
_entity.id
_entity.type
_entity.pdbx_description
1 polymer ?
#
loop_
_entity_poly.entity_id
_entity_poly.type
_entity_poly.pdbx_seq_one_letter_code
_entity_poly.pdbx_strand_id
1 'polypeptide(L)'
;MGSHHSHLVTCSPSCSFLVPWWSQKCVAALQAKRHAFTAWRRNPIPPLCQCFPYLEAQCKHVILDEKHSAWASFCAFLSFSTSVSQVWSFFRKMVHPQPLFTFPLTSNGVLLTTDAQKADCLATHIHTKLGSPDPVPTPVLHATLFFTLQP
;
A
#
# COMPACT_ATOMS: atom_id res chain seq x y z
N MET A 1 -24.91 25.71 9.74
CA MET A 1 -24.87 24.31 10.23
C MET A 1 -23.81 23.57 9.43
N GLY A 2 -22.58 23.50 9.95
CA GLY A 2 -21.45 22.87 9.26
C GLY A 2 -21.34 21.40 9.61
N SER A 3 -21.63 20.52 8.64
CA SER A 3 -21.43 19.08 8.77
C SER A 3 -19.93 18.77 8.75
N HIS A 4 -19.32 18.64 9.92
CA HIS A 4 -17.97 18.08 10.03
C HIS A 4 -18.03 16.57 9.72
N HIS A 5 -17.70 16.23 8.47
CA HIS A 5 -17.42 14.86 8.06
C HIS A 5 -16.16 14.37 8.79
N SER A 6 -16.34 13.72 9.94
CA SER A 6 -15.30 12.91 10.56
C SER A 6 -15.05 11.72 9.63
N HIS A 7 -14.05 11.82 8.76
CA HIS A 7 -13.53 10.67 8.03
C HIS A 7 -12.93 9.70 9.05
N LEU A 8 -13.78 8.80 9.55
CA LEU A 8 -13.34 7.64 10.30
C LEU A 8 -12.57 6.78 9.31
N VAL A 9 -11.25 6.80 9.41
CA VAL A 9 -10.37 5.85 8.75
C VAL A 9 -10.72 4.47 9.31
N THR A 10 -11.67 3.80 8.67
CA THR A 10 -11.86 2.37 8.82
C THR A 10 -10.80 1.72 7.97
N CYS A 11 -9.68 1.35 8.59
CA CYS A 11 -8.69 0.51 7.94
C CYS A 11 -9.37 -0.79 7.52
N SER A 12 -9.41 -1.04 6.21
CA SER A 12 -9.83 -2.32 5.63
C SER A 12 -8.99 -3.48 6.23
N PRO A 13 -9.59 -4.67 6.42
CA PRO A 13 -8.96 -5.81 7.10
C PRO A 13 -7.69 -6.34 6.41
N SER A 14 -7.44 -5.95 5.16
CA SER A 14 -6.23 -6.28 4.40
C SER A 14 -4.99 -5.48 4.83
N CYS A 15 -5.16 -4.33 5.51
CA CYS A 15 -4.05 -3.47 5.94
C CYS A 15 -3.49 -3.86 7.33
N SER A 16 -4.30 -4.54 8.16
CA SER A 16 -3.93 -4.90 9.55
C SER A 16 -2.87 -6.02 9.65
N PHE A 17 -2.75 -6.89 8.65
CA PHE A 17 -1.77 -8.00 8.65
C PHE A 17 -0.33 -7.56 8.41
N LEU A 18 -0.10 -6.29 8.05
CA LEU A 18 1.23 -5.78 7.73
C LEU A 18 1.90 -5.00 8.87
N VAL A 19 1.15 -4.75 9.94
CA VAL A 19 1.60 -3.92 11.05
C VAL A 19 2.03 -4.82 12.19
N PRO A 20 3.34 -4.89 12.51
CA PRO A 20 3.88 -5.89 13.44
C PRO A 20 3.37 -5.75 14.88
N TRP A 21 2.85 -4.58 15.27
CA TRP A 21 2.26 -4.32 16.58
C TRP A 21 0.73 -4.47 16.62
N TRP A 22 0.08 -4.78 15.50
CA TRP A 22 -1.37 -4.91 15.46
C TRP A 22 -1.81 -6.26 16.01
N SER A 23 -2.52 -6.25 17.13
CA SER A 23 -2.99 -7.46 17.80
C SER A 23 -4.49 -7.42 18.09
N GLN A 24 -5.03 -8.54 18.56
CA GLN A 24 -6.44 -8.65 18.95
C GLN A 24 -6.79 -7.68 20.09
N LYS A 25 -5.82 -7.31 20.95
CA LYS A 25 -6.01 -6.31 22.00
C LYS A 25 -6.24 -4.91 21.41
N CYS A 26 -5.48 -4.53 20.38
CA CYS A 26 -5.69 -3.28 19.65
C CYS A 26 -7.08 -3.22 19.02
N VAL A 27 -7.54 -4.35 18.42
CA VAL A 27 -8.88 -4.45 17.85
C VAL A 27 -9.96 -4.25 18.91
N ALA A 28 -9.87 -4.98 20.03
CA ALA A 28 -10.83 -4.89 21.12
C ALA A 28 -10.89 -3.48 21.73
N ALA A 29 -9.74 -2.85 21.99
CA ALA A 29 -9.66 -1.50 22.53
C ALA A 29 -10.24 -0.45 21.56
N LEU A 30 -9.97 -0.60 20.26
CA LEU A 30 -10.53 0.29 19.24
C LEU A 30 -12.05 0.11 19.09
N GLN A 31 -12.55 -1.13 19.16
CA GLN A 31 -13.99 -1.41 19.17
C GLN A 31 -14.66 -0.77 20.39
N ALA A 32 -14.13 -0.97 21.60
CA ALA A 32 -14.65 -0.37 22.83
C ALA A 32 -14.71 1.16 22.73
N LYS A 33 -13.64 1.80 22.25
CA LYS A 33 -13.60 3.25 21.98
C LYS A 33 -14.68 3.69 20.99
N ARG A 34 -14.86 2.96 19.89
CA ARG A 34 -15.89 3.26 18.87
C ARG A 34 -17.29 3.12 19.43
N HIS A 35 -17.56 2.08 20.22
CA HIS A 35 -18.84 1.89 20.89
C HIS A 35 -19.15 3.04 21.84
N ALA A 36 -18.20 3.43 22.68
CA ALA A 36 -18.36 4.54 23.61
C ALA A 36 -18.55 5.88 22.91
N PHE A 37 -17.77 6.16 21.86
CA PHE A 37 -17.95 7.35 21.03
C PHE A 37 -19.34 7.38 20.38
N THR A 38 -19.81 6.26 19.86
CA THR A 38 -21.13 6.17 19.23
C THR A 38 -22.25 6.40 20.24
N ALA A 39 -22.13 5.82 21.44
CA ALA A 39 -23.10 6.01 22.52
C ALA A 39 -23.13 7.48 22.98
N TRP A 40 -21.97 8.05 23.27
CA TRP A 40 -21.83 9.46 23.68
C TRP A 40 -22.37 10.43 22.61
N ARG A 41 -22.02 10.20 21.33
CA ARG A 41 -22.47 11.04 20.21
C ARG A 41 -24.00 11.02 20.04
N ARG A 42 -24.64 9.87 20.28
CA ARG A 42 -26.11 9.73 20.19
C ARG A 42 -26.82 10.32 21.40
N ASN A 43 -26.24 10.18 22.60
CA ASN A 43 -26.84 10.65 23.84
C ASN A 43 -25.75 11.09 24.83
N PRO A 44 -25.40 12.39 24.89
CA PRO A 44 -24.34 12.90 25.74
C PRO A 44 -24.79 13.06 27.20
N ILE A 45 -25.03 11.95 27.90
CA ILE A 45 -25.29 11.93 29.35
C ILE A 45 -23.98 11.93 30.15
N PRO A 46 -23.97 12.46 31.39
CA PRO A 46 -22.76 12.54 32.23
C PRO A 46 -21.90 11.26 32.31
N PRO A 47 -22.46 10.03 32.50
CA PRO A 47 -21.62 8.83 32.53
C PRO A 47 -20.96 8.52 31.19
N LEU A 48 -21.61 8.81 30.06
CA LEU A 48 -21.03 8.59 28.73
C LEU A 48 -19.97 9.65 28.38
N CYS A 49 -20.16 10.88 28.84
CA CYS A 49 -19.16 11.95 28.72
C CYS A 49 -17.85 11.62 29.46
N GLN A 50 -17.91 10.87 30.57
CA GLN A 50 -16.73 10.40 31.30
C GLN A 50 -16.14 9.11 30.70
N CYS A 51 -17.01 8.20 30.24
CA CYS A 51 -16.61 6.89 29.72
C CYS A 51 -15.81 6.99 28.41
N PHE A 52 -16.21 7.86 27.48
CA PHE A 52 -15.52 7.98 26.18
C PHE A 52 -14.04 8.43 26.32
N PRO A 53 -13.70 9.52 27.03
CA PRO A 53 -12.31 9.92 27.23
C PRO A 53 -11.45 8.85 27.92
N TYR A 54 -12.04 8.13 28.88
CA TYR A 54 -11.36 7.02 29.55
C TYR A 54 -11.00 5.90 28.56
N LEU A 55 -11.97 5.43 27.76
CA LEU A 55 -11.74 4.39 26.76
C LEU A 55 -10.84 4.87 25.61
N GLU A 56 -10.84 6.18 25.33
CA GLU A 56 -9.88 6.78 24.40
C GLU A 56 -8.46 6.70 24.94
N ALA A 57 -8.23 7.09 26.20
CA ALA A 57 -6.93 6.99 26.85
C ALA A 57 -6.45 5.53 26.94
N GLN A 58 -7.35 4.61 27.32
CA GLN A 58 -7.05 3.19 27.37
C GLN A 58 -6.67 2.64 25.99
N CYS A 59 -7.39 3.02 24.94
CA CYS A 59 -7.06 2.62 23.57
C CYS A 59 -5.68 3.13 23.14
N LYS A 60 -5.31 4.37 23.49
CA LYS A 60 -3.97 4.92 23.23
C LYS A 60 -2.90 4.12 23.96
N HIS A 61 -3.13 3.80 25.23
CA HIS A 61 -2.18 3.03 26.06
C HIS A 61 -1.94 1.63 25.47
N VAL A 62 -3.01 0.89 25.17
CA VAL A 62 -2.90 -0.45 24.54
C VAL A 62 -2.11 -0.39 23.23
N ILE A 63 -2.36 0.60 22.38
CA ILE A 63 -1.61 0.74 21.11
C ILE A 63 -0.11 1.00 21.38
N LEU A 64 0.22 1.83 22.38
CA LEU A 64 1.61 2.10 22.75
C LEU A 64 2.29 0.86 23.32
N ASP A 65 1.63 0.14 24.22
CA ASP A 65 2.16 -1.09 24.82
C ASP A 65 2.44 -2.16 23.77
N GLU A 66 1.52 -2.37 22.83
CA GLU A 66 1.69 -3.36 21.77
C GLU A 66 2.80 -2.93 20.78
N LYS A 67 2.97 -1.63 20.52
CA LYS A 67 4.13 -1.11 19.78
C LYS A 67 5.45 -1.41 20.49
N HIS A 68 5.51 -1.12 21.79
CA HIS A 68 6.70 -1.36 22.60
C HIS A 68 7.02 -2.87 22.64
N SER A 69 6.00 -3.71 22.83
CA SER A 69 6.15 -5.17 22.86
C SER A 69 6.65 -5.72 21.52
N ALA A 70 6.09 -5.27 20.40
CA ALA A 70 6.55 -5.69 19.08
C ALA A 70 7.99 -5.26 18.79
N TRP A 71 8.36 -4.03 19.18
CA TRP A 71 9.74 -3.56 19.04
C TRP A 71 10.71 -4.37 19.92
N ALA A 72 10.38 -4.58 21.19
CA ALA A 72 11.20 -5.36 22.10
C ALA A 72 11.38 -6.81 21.62
N SER A 73 10.30 -7.43 21.13
CA SER A 73 10.34 -8.79 20.56
C SER A 73 11.24 -8.85 19.31
N PHE A 74 11.18 -7.83 18.46
CA PHE A 74 12.05 -7.73 17.30
C PHE A 74 13.52 -7.56 17.71
N CYS A 75 13.82 -6.67 18.66
CA CYS A 75 15.18 -6.50 19.18
C CYS A 75 15.74 -7.78 19.80
N ALA A 76 14.92 -8.56 20.51
CA ALA A 76 15.34 -9.85 21.08
C ALA A 76 15.66 -10.91 20.01
N PHE A 77 15.04 -10.79 18.82
CA PHE A 77 15.29 -11.68 17.68
C PHE A 77 16.55 -11.29 16.87
N LEU A 78 17.06 -10.06 17.00
CA LEU A 78 18.21 -9.60 16.23
C LEU A 78 19.46 -10.45 16.51
N SER A 79 20.10 -10.90 15.44
CA SER A 79 21.33 -11.69 15.48
C SER A 79 22.34 -11.14 14.47
N PHE A 80 23.60 -11.58 14.54
CA PHE A 80 24.64 -11.19 13.56
C PHE A 80 24.30 -11.57 12.11
N SER A 81 23.39 -12.52 11.91
CA SER A 81 22.89 -12.94 10.60
C SER A 81 21.75 -12.08 10.04
N THR A 82 21.17 -11.18 10.85
CA THR A 82 20.07 -10.33 10.40
C THR A 82 20.58 -9.26 9.46
N SER A 83 20.06 -9.24 8.23
CA SER A 83 20.49 -8.24 7.24
C SER A 83 19.94 -6.85 7.57
N VAL A 84 20.69 -5.81 7.25
CA VAL A 84 20.28 -4.40 7.39
C VAL A 84 18.95 -4.15 6.67
N SER A 85 18.75 -4.77 5.50
CA SER A 85 17.51 -4.69 4.73
C SER A 85 16.29 -5.21 5.49
N GLN A 86 16.42 -6.31 6.23
CA GLN A 86 15.35 -6.85 7.05
C GLN A 86 15.01 -5.91 8.21
N VAL A 87 16.02 -5.39 8.91
CA VAL A 87 15.85 -4.40 9.98
C VAL A 87 15.12 -3.16 9.47
N TRP A 88 15.52 -2.66 8.31
CA TRP A 88 14.94 -1.47 7.73
C TRP A 88 13.53 -1.68 7.19
N SER A 89 13.24 -2.88 6.67
CA SER A 89 11.88 -3.29 6.33
C SER A 89 10.97 -3.31 7.55
N PHE A 90 11.42 -3.88 8.67
CA PHE A 90 10.65 -3.92 9.92
C PHE A 90 10.41 -2.52 10.49
N PHE A 91 11.45 -1.68 10.57
CA PHE A 91 11.32 -0.31 11.06
C PHE A 91 10.32 0.52 10.24
N ARG A 92 10.35 0.41 8.91
CA ARG A 92 9.38 1.09 8.05
C ARG A 92 7.95 0.65 8.35
N LYS A 93 7.71 -0.65 8.57
CA LYS A 93 6.38 -1.17 8.96
C LYS A 93 5.93 -0.68 10.35
N MET A 94 6.87 -0.44 11.26
CA MET A 94 6.57 0.11 12.59
C MET A 94 6.10 1.57 12.54
N VAL A 95 6.81 2.42 11.77
CA VAL A 95 6.55 3.87 11.72
C VAL A 95 5.46 4.24 10.72
N HIS A 96 5.52 3.64 9.53
CA HIS A 96 4.61 3.91 8.43
C HIS A 96 3.98 2.61 7.95
N PRO A 97 2.89 2.14 8.59
CA PRO A 97 2.03 1.11 8.04
C PRO A 97 1.67 1.43 6.60
N GLN A 98 2.31 0.75 5.65
CA GLN A 98 2.02 0.94 4.23
C GLN A 98 0.76 0.15 3.91
N PRO A 99 -0.29 0.80 3.36
CA PRO A 99 -1.39 0.05 2.79
C PRO A 99 -0.88 -0.78 1.61
N LEU A 100 -1.42 -1.98 1.44
CA LEU A 100 -1.23 -2.73 0.20
C LEU A 100 -1.85 -1.90 -0.92
N PHE A 101 -1.02 -1.22 -1.70
CA PHE A 101 -1.44 -0.61 -2.94
C PHE A 101 -1.59 -1.72 -3.98
N THR A 102 -2.81 -2.23 -4.09
CA THR A 102 -3.21 -3.05 -5.23
C THR A 102 -3.93 -2.14 -6.20
N PHE A 103 -3.22 -1.68 -7.22
CA PHE A 103 -3.85 -0.96 -8.32
C PHE A 103 -4.52 -1.99 -9.25
N PRO A 104 -5.83 -1.87 -9.52
CA PRO A 104 -6.47 -2.71 -10.52
C PRO A 104 -5.89 -2.34 -11.89
N LEU A 105 -5.22 -3.31 -12.52
CA LEU A 105 -4.71 -3.16 -13.87
C LEU A 105 -5.83 -3.47 -14.86
N THR A 106 -6.03 -2.61 -15.84
CA THR A 106 -6.96 -2.84 -16.94
C THR A 106 -6.17 -2.96 -18.24
N SER A 107 -6.48 -3.99 -19.02
CA SER A 107 -5.98 -4.13 -20.38
C SER A 107 -7.18 -4.22 -21.31
N ASN A 108 -7.30 -3.26 -22.24
CA ASN A 108 -8.42 -3.18 -23.20
C ASN A 108 -9.81 -3.22 -22.54
N GLY A 109 -9.95 -2.61 -21.36
CA GLY A 109 -11.22 -2.57 -20.62
C GLY A 109 -11.52 -3.81 -19.76
N VAL A 110 -10.66 -4.83 -19.78
CA VAL A 110 -10.80 -6.02 -18.91
C VAL A 110 -9.96 -5.84 -17.65
N LEU A 111 -10.56 -6.08 -16.49
CA LEU A 111 -9.91 -5.96 -15.19
C LEU A 111 -9.06 -7.21 -14.90
N LEU A 112 -7.74 -7.02 -14.78
CA LEU A 112 -6.79 -8.08 -14.51
C LEU A 112 -6.65 -8.24 -12.99
N THR A 113 -7.27 -9.29 -12.46
CA THR A 113 -7.33 -9.52 -11.01
C THR A 113 -6.18 -10.39 -10.54
N THR A 114 -5.75 -11.36 -11.37
CA THR A 114 -4.71 -12.34 -11.01
C THR A 114 -3.31 -11.85 -11.38
N ASP A 115 -2.30 -12.28 -10.61
CA ASP A 115 -0.92 -11.85 -10.84
C ASP A 115 -0.31 -12.43 -12.11
N ALA A 116 -0.72 -13.63 -12.52
CA ALA A 116 -0.34 -14.23 -13.80
C ALA A 116 -0.81 -13.36 -14.99
N GLN A 117 -2.08 -12.95 -14.98
CA GLN A 117 -2.64 -12.07 -16.02
C GLN A 117 -1.90 -10.73 -16.11
N LYS A 118 -1.50 -10.16 -14.96
CA LYS A 118 -0.72 -8.91 -14.94
C LYS A 118 0.68 -9.13 -15.53
N ALA A 119 1.33 -10.24 -15.22
CA ALA A 119 2.65 -10.59 -15.75
C ALA A 119 2.61 -10.78 -17.27
N ASP A 120 1.62 -11.52 -17.78
CA ASP A 120 1.44 -11.74 -19.22
C ASP A 120 1.12 -10.45 -19.97
N CYS A 121 0.28 -9.59 -19.38
CA CYS A 121 -0.02 -8.27 -19.94
C CYS A 121 1.22 -7.37 -19.98
N LEU A 122 2.09 -7.43 -18.97
CA LEU A 122 3.34 -6.68 -18.95
C LEU A 122 4.29 -7.22 -20.04
N ALA A 123 4.45 -8.55 -20.13
CA ALA A 123 5.33 -9.19 -21.11
C ALA A 123 4.92 -8.81 -22.55
N THR A 124 3.63 -8.91 -22.87
CA THR A 124 3.08 -8.51 -24.17
C THR A 124 3.29 -7.01 -24.45
N HIS A 125 3.10 -6.14 -23.46
CA HIS A 125 3.34 -4.71 -23.61
C HIS A 125 4.81 -4.39 -23.92
N ILE A 126 5.74 -4.99 -23.18
CA ILE A 126 7.19 -4.82 -23.37
C ILE A 126 7.60 -5.29 -24.77
N HIS A 127 7.16 -6.49 -25.19
CA HIS A 127 7.42 -6.98 -26.54
C HIS A 127 6.89 -6.04 -27.63
N THR A 128 5.69 -5.49 -27.45
CA THR A 128 5.07 -4.59 -28.42
C THR A 128 5.83 -3.26 -28.52
N LYS A 129 6.27 -2.70 -27.39
CA LYS A 129 6.91 -1.38 -27.33
C LYS A 129 8.39 -1.40 -27.64
N LEU A 130 9.10 -2.44 -27.20
CA LEU A 130 10.55 -2.56 -27.35
C LEU A 130 10.98 -3.51 -28.47
N GLY A 131 10.06 -4.37 -28.95
CA GLY A 131 10.35 -5.34 -30.01
C GLY A 131 10.09 -4.84 -31.43
N SER A 132 9.67 -3.59 -31.63
CA SER A 132 9.58 -3.01 -32.98
C SER A 132 10.99 -2.67 -33.47
N PRO A 133 11.48 -3.29 -34.56
CA PRO A 133 12.66 -2.77 -35.24
C PRO A 133 12.29 -1.39 -35.78
N ASP A 134 13.09 -0.36 -35.50
CA ASP A 134 12.97 0.90 -36.23
C ASP A 134 13.04 0.58 -37.73
N PRO A 135 12.14 1.13 -38.58
CA PRO A 135 12.29 1.02 -40.02
C PRO A 135 13.59 1.74 -40.39
N VAL A 136 14.66 0.98 -40.60
CA VAL A 136 15.92 1.50 -41.12
C VAL A 136 15.60 2.22 -42.42
N PRO A 137 15.95 3.51 -42.58
CA PRO A 137 15.75 4.19 -43.84
C PRO A 137 16.57 3.47 -44.91
N THR A 138 15.90 2.79 -45.84
CA THR A 138 16.55 2.18 -47.01
C THR A 138 17.28 3.29 -47.76
N PRO A 139 18.62 3.21 -47.94
CA PRO A 139 19.34 4.15 -48.78
C PRO A 139 18.84 3.99 -50.21
N VAL A 140 18.21 5.03 -50.74
CA VAL A 140 17.80 5.11 -52.14
C VAL A 140 19.07 5.19 -52.98
N LEU A 141 19.50 4.06 -53.55
CA LEU A 141 20.58 4.04 -54.52
C LEU A 141 20.09 4.75 -55.79
N HIS A 142 20.48 6.02 -55.95
CA HIS A 142 20.33 6.71 -57.23
C HIS A 142 21.20 5.98 -58.26
N ALA A 143 20.53 5.24 -59.15
CA ALA A 143 21.16 4.63 -60.31
C ALA A 143 21.83 5.72 -61.16
N THR A 144 23.15 5.61 -61.29
CA THR A 144 23.98 6.46 -62.13
C THR A 144 23.57 6.23 -63.59
N LEU A 145 22.96 7.23 -64.22
CA LEU A 145 22.70 7.20 -65.66
C LEU A 145 24.02 7.34 -66.42
N PHE A 146 24.54 6.21 -66.89
CA PHE A 146 25.47 6.14 -68.00
C PHE A 146 24.69 6.51 -69.29
N PHE A 147 25.06 7.60 -69.96
CA PHE A 147 24.69 7.81 -71.36
C PHE A 147 25.85 8.45 -72.15
N THR A 148 26.57 7.54 -72.82
CA THR A 148 27.18 7.60 -74.15
C THR A 148 27.64 8.96 -74.71
N LEU A 149 28.97 9.06 -74.87
CA LEU A 149 29.64 9.98 -75.79
C LEU A 149 30.01 9.18 -77.06
N GLN A 150 29.60 9.66 -78.23
CA GLN A 150 29.92 9.07 -79.53
C GLN A 150 29.86 10.18 -80.60
N PRO A 151 30.57 10.03 -81.72
CA PRO A 151 32.02 9.88 -81.90
C PRO A 151 32.73 11.21 -82.22
#